data_AF-A0A4P2PVC2-F1
#
_entry.id   AF-A0A4P2PVC2-F1
#
_cell.length_a   1.000
_cell.length_b   1.000
_cell.length_c   1.000
_cell.angle_alpha   90.00
_cell.angle_beta   90.00
_cell.angle_gamma   90.00
#
_symmetry.space_group_name_H-M   'P 1'
#
loop_
_entity.id
_entity.type
_entity.pdbx_description
1 polymer ?
#
loop_
_entity_poly.entity_id
_entity_poly.type
_entity_poly.pdbx_seq_one_letter_code
_entity_poly.pdbx_strand_id
1 'polypeptide(L)'
;MRRLPPIALLVLALAVPVGIGLGGGEASAGVAYASPYTFDQTFGTALRLVRVDLGFKIVEKDPAAGYLLFEYRSPESGGKATQGAIEIVDGRAGVHVAVQLPAMPQYHEQVLLDGLVKKLVAEHGDPPKKAPPPPADAGAPPADAGAPPG
;
A
#
# COMPACT_ATOMS: atom_id res chain seq x y z
N MET A 1 16.89 68.73 -25.23
CA MET A 1 15.47 68.94 -25.58
C MET A 1 14.94 67.77 -26.39
N ARG A 2 14.23 66.83 -25.74
CA ARG A 2 13.03 66.12 -26.23
C ARG A 2 12.64 65.11 -25.16
N ARG A 3 11.37 65.14 -24.73
CA ARG A 3 10.78 64.28 -23.69
C ARG A 3 9.74 63.34 -24.31
N LEU A 4 9.41 62.28 -23.55
CA LEU A 4 8.20 61.43 -23.54
C LEU A 4 8.24 60.12 -24.40
N PRO A 5 7.45 59.08 -24.06
CA PRO A 5 7.31 58.34 -22.78
C PRO A 5 7.24 56.79 -22.99
N PRO A 6 7.13 55.96 -21.93
CA PRO A 6 7.11 54.49 -22.00
C PRO A 6 5.68 53.93 -21.98
N ILE A 7 5.26 53.12 -22.97
CA ILE A 7 4.03 52.30 -22.87
C ILE A 7 4.19 50.96 -23.60
N ALA A 8 3.87 49.93 -22.82
CA ALA A 8 3.59 48.54 -23.11
C ALA A 8 3.02 48.21 -24.50
N LEU A 9 3.47 47.07 -25.05
CA LEU A 9 2.56 46.18 -25.77
C LEU A 9 2.95 44.72 -25.52
N LEU A 10 2.17 44.16 -24.60
CA LEU A 10 1.90 42.76 -24.31
C LEU A 10 1.73 41.95 -25.61
N VAL A 11 2.64 41.01 -25.90
CA VAL A 11 2.37 39.90 -26.81
C VAL A 11 2.58 38.60 -26.04
N LEU A 12 1.46 38.12 -25.54
CA LEU A 12 1.24 36.76 -25.07
C LEU A 12 1.20 35.86 -26.32
N ALA A 13 2.17 34.95 -26.46
CA ALA A 13 2.04 33.83 -27.39
C ALA A 13 2.69 32.57 -26.77
N LEU A 14 1.80 31.76 -26.19
CA LEU A 14 1.93 30.35 -25.81
C LEU A 14 3.29 29.69 -26.10
N ALA A 15 4.13 29.60 -25.07
CA ALA A 15 5.08 28.50 -24.98
C ALA A 15 4.32 27.28 -24.43
N VAL A 16 4.06 26.32 -25.31
CA VAL A 16 3.56 24.97 -25.00
C VAL A 16 4.52 24.32 -23.98
N PRO A 17 4.06 23.88 -22.79
CA PRO A 17 4.91 23.08 -21.93
C PRO A 17 5.01 21.67 -22.53
N VAL A 18 6.01 21.47 -23.39
CA VAL A 18 6.41 20.14 -23.84
C VAL A 18 7.19 19.48 -22.70
N GLY A 19 6.59 18.44 -22.11
CA GLY A 19 7.32 17.40 -21.40
C GLY A 19 7.54 17.65 -19.91
N ILE A 20 6.48 17.80 -19.12
CA ILE A 20 6.54 17.24 -17.76
C ILE A 20 6.42 15.73 -17.94
N GLY A 21 7.57 15.08 -18.12
CA GLY A 21 7.65 13.64 -18.01
C GLY A 21 7.11 13.26 -16.65
N LEU A 22 5.96 12.58 -16.67
CA LEU A 22 5.44 11.80 -15.55
C LEU A 22 6.42 10.65 -15.29
N GLY A 23 7.59 10.98 -14.77
CA GLY A 23 8.32 10.08 -13.91
C GLY A 23 7.51 10.00 -12.64
N GLY A 24 6.49 9.14 -12.65
CA GLY A 24 5.94 8.61 -11.42
C GLY A 24 7.12 7.96 -10.73
N GLY A 25 7.75 8.70 -9.82
CA GLY A 25 8.58 8.05 -8.82
C GLY A 25 7.71 6.94 -8.26
N GLU A 26 8.26 5.73 -8.20
CA GLU A 26 7.74 4.77 -7.23
C GLU A 26 7.74 5.54 -5.92
N ALA A 27 6.57 6.05 -5.54
CA ALA A 27 6.30 6.35 -4.17
C ALA A 27 6.65 5.02 -3.51
N SER A 28 7.75 5.00 -2.76
CA SER A 28 8.14 3.87 -1.93
C SER A 28 7.05 3.77 -0.86
N ALA A 29 5.89 3.30 -1.30
CA ALA A 29 4.70 3.04 -0.52
C ALA A 29 5.13 2.01 0.52
N GLY A 30 4.65 2.20 1.75
CA GLY A 30 5.10 1.47 2.92
C GLY A 30 5.24 -0.03 2.70
N VAL A 31 6.02 -0.66 3.57
CA VAL A 31 6.26 -2.10 3.49
C VAL A 31 4.90 -2.83 3.42
N ALA A 32 4.69 -3.60 2.36
CA ALA A 32 3.42 -4.28 2.10
C ALA A 32 3.56 -5.77 2.39
N TYR A 33 2.59 -6.33 3.12
CA TYR A 33 2.50 -7.74 3.43
C TYR A 33 1.23 -8.33 2.81
N ALA A 34 1.36 -9.41 2.05
CA ALA A 34 0.22 -10.18 1.58
C ALA A 34 -0.15 -11.23 2.65
N SER A 35 -1.22 -10.96 3.40
CA SER A 35 -1.72 -11.84 4.44
C SER A 35 -2.41 -13.07 3.83
N PRO A 36 -2.04 -14.29 4.25
CA PRO A 36 -2.75 -15.52 3.90
C PRO A 36 -4.00 -15.76 4.77
N TYR A 37 -4.25 -14.88 5.75
CA TYR A 37 -5.41 -14.95 6.63
C TYR A 37 -6.54 -14.07 6.09
N THR A 38 -7.76 -14.29 6.58
CA THR A 38 -8.91 -13.46 6.22
C THR A 38 -8.74 -12.02 6.70
N PHE A 39 -9.56 -11.12 6.15
CA PHE A 39 -9.56 -9.71 6.56
C PHE A 39 -9.82 -9.58 8.07
N ASP A 40 -10.85 -10.26 8.58
CA ASP A 40 -11.24 -10.17 10.01
C ASP A 40 -10.15 -10.69 10.95
N GLN A 41 -9.46 -11.79 10.56
CA GLN A 41 -8.32 -12.29 11.31
C GLN A 41 -7.18 -11.27 11.31
N THR A 42 -6.86 -10.73 10.13
CA THR A 42 -5.76 -9.76 9.95
C THR A 42 -6.03 -8.47 10.73
N PHE A 43 -7.22 -7.90 10.58
CA PHE A 43 -7.64 -6.67 11.26
C PHE A 43 -7.72 -6.87 12.78
N GLY A 44 -8.34 -7.95 13.23
CA GLY A 44 -8.44 -8.27 14.65
C GLY A 44 -7.08 -8.45 15.30
N THR A 45 -6.16 -9.15 14.64
CA THR A 45 -4.79 -9.36 15.15
C THR A 45 -3.96 -8.09 15.11
N ALA A 46 -4.09 -7.25 14.08
CA ALA A 46 -3.44 -5.95 14.01
C ALA A 46 -3.87 -5.02 15.16
N LEU A 47 -5.19 -4.97 15.44
CA LEU A 47 -5.71 -4.21 16.57
C LEU A 47 -5.15 -4.69 17.91
N ARG A 48 -5.07 -6.01 18.12
CA ARG A 48 -4.50 -6.59 19.35
C ARG A 48 -2.99 -6.35 19.44
N LEU A 49 -2.25 -6.49 18.34
CA LEU A 49 -0.82 -6.16 18.32
C LEU A 49 -0.59 -4.73 18.79
N VAL A 50 -1.26 -3.76 18.17
CA VAL A 50 -1.06 -2.35 18.46
C VAL A 50 -1.50 -2.01 19.89
N ARG A 51 -2.71 -2.42 20.30
CA ARG A 51 -3.29 -1.99 21.58
C ARG A 51 -2.88 -2.84 22.77
N VAL A 52 -2.84 -4.16 22.61
CA VAL A 52 -2.65 -5.13 23.71
C VAL A 52 -1.17 -5.45 23.87
N ASP A 53 -0.49 -5.84 22.79
CA ASP A 53 0.89 -6.32 22.89
C ASP A 53 1.87 -5.15 23.00
N LEU A 54 1.70 -4.11 22.18
CA LEU A 54 2.59 -2.94 22.13
C LEU A 54 2.13 -1.79 23.03
N GLY A 55 0.89 -1.85 23.53
CA GLY A 55 0.35 -0.83 24.44
C GLY A 55 0.13 0.55 23.79
N PHE A 56 0.21 0.66 22.46
CA PHE A 56 0.02 1.92 21.76
C PHE A 56 -1.43 2.40 21.84
N LYS A 57 -1.61 3.71 21.84
CA LYS A 57 -2.92 4.34 21.87
C LYS A 57 -3.53 4.29 20.47
N ILE A 58 -4.70 3.67 20.35
CA ILE A 58 -5.51 3.76 19.13
C ILE A 58 -6.17 5.14 19.11
N VAL A 59 -5.95 5.86 18.01
CA VAL A 59 -6.58 7.16 17.73
C VAL A 59 -7.91 6.93 17.03
N GLU A 60 -7.92 6.05 16.02
CA GLU A 60 -9.11 5.73 15.23
C GLU A 60 -9.06 4.27 14.75
N LYS A 61 -10.24 3.67 14.60
CA LYS A 61 -10.40 2.37 13.95
C LYS A 61 -11.61 2.42 13.04
N ASP A 62 -11.44 1.97 11.81
CA ASP A 62 -12.54 1.78 10.87
C ASP A 62 -12.33 0.46 10.12
N PRO A 63 -12.97 -0.63 10.60
CA PRO A 63 -12.91 -1.91 9.91
C PRO A 63 -13.56 -1.88 8.52
N ALA A 64 -14.54 -1.01 8.28
CA ALA A 64 -15.23 -0.95 7.00
C ALA A 64 -14.36 -0.28 5.93
N ALA A 65 -13.58 0.74 6.32
CA ALA A 65 -12.58 1.38 5.46
C ALA A 65 -11.20 0.69 5.49
N GLY A 66 -10.99 -0.26 6.40
CA GLY A 66 -9.78 -1.08 6.46
C GLY A 66 -8.58 -0.37 7.07
N TYR A 67 -8.75 0.50 8.07
CA TYR A 67 -7.59 1.15 8.69
C TYR A 67 -7.64 1.25 10.22
N LEU A 68 -6.45 1.40 10.80
CA LEU A 68 -6.17 1.68 12.20
C LEU A 68 -5.19 2.85 12.29
N LEU A 69 -5.56 3.92 12.99
CA LEU A 69 -4.66 5.03 13.31
C LEU A 69 -4.24 4.94 14.78
N PHE A 70 -2.96 5.18 15.07
CA PHE A 70 -2.43 5.04 16.42
C PHE A 70 -1.27 6.01 16.70
N GLU A 71 -0.99 6.21 17.99
CA GLU A 71 0.21 6.90 18.45
C GLU A 71 1.37 5.90 18.58
N TYR A 72 2.33 5.98 17.67
CA TYR A 72 3.57 5.22 17.73
C TYR A 72 4.56 5.85 18.70
N ARG A 73 5.25 5.01 19.48
CA ARG A 73 6.34 5.42 20.38
C ARG A 73 7.49 4.46 20.20
N SER A 74 8.67 4.98 19.87
CA SER A 74 9.91 4.21 19.94
C SER A 74 10.88 4.83 20.97
N PRO A 75 11.86 4.06 21.47
CA PRO A 75 12.94 4.60 22.28
C PRO A 75 13.69 5.76 21.59
N GLU A 76 13.81 5.68 20.26
CA GLU A 76 14.53 6.65 19.42
C GLU A 76 13.78 7.96 19.24
N SER A 77 12.44 7.95 19.40
CA SER A 77 11.62 9.15 19.40
C SER A 77 11.78 10.01 20.67
N GLY A 78 12.62 9.60 21.63
CA GLY A 78 12.81 10.32 22.90
C GLY A 78 11.51 10.44 23.71
N GLY A 79 10.64 9.44 23.62
CA GLY A 79 9.34 9.41 24.29
C GLY A 79 8.22 10.21 23.60
N LYS A 80 8.51 10.92 22.50
CA LYS A 80 7.49 11.60 21.70
C LYS A 80 6.63 10.59 20.95
N ALA A 81 5.33 10.82 20.96
CA ALA A 81 4.41 10.09 20.11
C ALA A 81 4.44 10.66 18.69
N THR A 82 4.47 9.77 17.70
CA THR A 82 4.29 10.10 16.29
C THR A 82 3.05 9.37 15.77
N GLN A 83 2.48 9.85 14.66
CA GLN A 83 1.33 9.20 14.05
C GLN A 83 1.77 7.95 13.31
N GLY A 84 1.02 6.86 13.50
CA GLY A 84 1.13 5.64 12.70
C GLY A 84 -0.20 5.19 12.15
N ALA A 85 -0.15 4.47 11.04
CA ALA A 85 -1.30 3.86 10.40
C ALA A 85 -1.01 2.39 10.03
N ILE A 86 -2.02 1.53 10.17
CA ILE A 86 -2.08 0.22 9.52
C ILE A 86 -3.29 0.23 8.60
N GLU A 87 -3.06 -0.02 7.32
CA GLU A 87 -4.09 -0.19 6.31
C GLU A 87 -4.18 -1.66 5.92
N ILE A 88 -5.39 -2.17 5.80
CA ILE A 88 -5.70 -3.55 5.49
C ILE A 88 -6.76 -3.53 4.40
N VAL A 89 -6.47 -4.11 3.25
CA VAL A 89 -7.35 -4.11 2.10
C VAL A 89 -7.62 -5.55 1.67
N ASP A 90 -8.89 -5.93 1.61
CA ASP A 90 -9.28 -7.19 0.98
C ASP A 90 -9.46 -6.96 -0.54
N GLY A 91 -8.49 -7.45 -1.31
CA GLY A 91 -8.45 -7.31 -2.75
C GLY A 91 -8.67 -8.65 -3.46
N ARG A 92 -8.77 -8.60 -4.80
CA ARG A 92 -8.91 -9.82 -5.62
C ARG A 92 -7.78 -10.83 -5.40
N ALA A 93 -6.58 -10.36 -5.06
CA ALA A 93 -5.40 -11.20 -4.83
C ALA A 93 -5.25 -11.67 -3.37
N GLY A 94 -6.22 -11.32 -2.50
CA GLY A 94 -6.21 -11.59 -1.07
C GLY A 94 -6.06 -10.33 -0.23
N VAL A 95 -5.75 -10.54 1.05
CA VAL A 95 -5.63 -9.47 2.04
C VAL A 95 -4.23 -8.85 1.98
N HIS A 96 -4.16 -7.54 1.82
CA HIS A 96 -2.91 -6.78 1.81
C HIS A 96 -2.86 -5.87 3.02
N VAL A 97 -1.71 -5.82 3.67
CA VAL A 97 -1.43 -4.96 4.83
C VAL A 97 -0.33 -3.99 4.47
N ALA A 98 -0.52 -2.72 4.78
CA ALA A 98 0.52 -1.70 4.74
C ALA A 98 0.65 -1.04 6.11
N VAL A 99 1.87 -0.78 6.54
CA VAL A 99 2.16 0.00 7.74
C VAL A 99 2.84 1.29 7.33
N GLN A 100 2.41 2.41 7.91
CA GLN A 100 2.98 3.72 7.64
C GLN A 100 3.38 4.40 8.95
N LEU A 101 4.65 4.80 9.04
CA LEU A 101 5.21 5.60 10.12
C LEU A 101 6.01 6.77 9.53
N PRO A 102 5.38 7.80 8.96
CA PRO A 102 6.07 8.82 8.13
C PRO A 102 7.17 9.61 8.85
N ALA A 103 7.07 9.70 10.19
CA ALA A 103 8.05 10.39 11.03
C ALA A 103 9.21 9.48 11.49
N MET A 104 9.24 8.22 11.06
CA MET A 104 10.22 7.22 11.46
C MET A 104 10.90 6.60 10.22
N PRO A 105 12.13 6.09 10.36
CA PRO A 105 12.72 5.28 9.30
C PRO A 105 11.94 3.98 9.04
N GLN A 106 11.99 3.50 7.80
CA GLN A 106 11.19 2.36 7.30
C GLN A 106 11.36 1.05 8.09
N TYR A 107 12.49 0.81 8.76
CA TYR A 107 12.64 -0.41 9.55
C TYR A 107 11.66 -0.51 10.71
N HIS A 108 11.15 0.61 11.22
CA HIS A 108 10.09 0.56 12.24
C HIS A 108 8.79 -0.03 11.66
N GLU A 109 8.49 0.25 10.39
CA GLU A 109 7.36 -0.34 9.68
C GLU A 109 7.59 -1.84 9.46
N GLN A 110 8.79 -2.24 9.04
CA GLN A 110 9.20 -3.66 8.94
C GLN A 110 9.02 -4.39 10.27
N VAL A 111 9.48 -3.81 11.38
CA VAL A 111 9.37 -4.42 12.72
C VAL A 111 7.91 -4.63 13.13
N LEU A 112 7.03 -3.67 12.84
CA LEU A 112 5.60 -3.83 13.11
C LEU A 112 4.97 -4.93 12.25
N LEU A 113 5.33 -5.02 10.97
CA LEU A 113 4.84 -6.08 10.09
C LEU A 113 5.35 -7.45 10.51
N ASP A 114 6.63 -7.60 10.82
CA ASP A 114 7.19 -8.85 11.32
C ASP A 114 6.50 -9.29 12.61
N GLY A 115 6.20 -8.33 13.50
CA GLY A 115 5.40 -8.57 14.70
C GLY A 115 3.99 -9.06 14.37
N LEU A 116 3.33 -8.43 13.40
CA LEU A 116 2.01 -8.83 12.93
C LEU A 116 2.01 -10.24 12.34
N VAL A 117 2.96 -10.56 11.47
CA VAL A 117 3.10 -11.89 10.86
C VAL A 117 3.26 -12.96 11.94
N LYS A 118 4.17 -12.74 12.90
CA LYS A 118 4.39 -13.68 14.01
C LYS A 118 3.12 -13.86 14.85
N LYS A 119 2.42 -12.76 15.14
CA LYS A 119 1.19 -12.81 15.94
C LYS A 119 0.05 -13.51 15.21
N LEU A 120 -0.07 -13.33 13.89
CA LEU A 120 -1.06 -14.03 13.07
C LEU A 120 -0.86 -15.54 13.13
N VAL A 121 0.38 -16.00 13.00
CA VAL A 121 0.72 -17.42 13.15
C VAL A 121 0.41 -17.92 14.56
N ALA A 122 0.72 -17.12 15.59
CA ALA A 122 0.46 -17.49 16.97
C ALA A 122 -1.04 -17.57 17.32
N GLU A 123 -1.87 -16.68 16.75
CA GLU A 123 -3.31 -16.62 17.04
C GLU A 123 -4.14 -17.58 16.18
N HIS A 124 -3.73 -17.81 14.93
CA HIS A 124 -4.55 -18.52 13.94
C HIS A 124 -3.89 -19.78 13.37
N GLY A 125 -2.68 -20.11 13.82
CA GLY A 125 -1.90 -21.26 13.34
C GLY A 125 -1.23 -21.02 11.99
N ASP A 126 -0.70 -22.09 11.41
CA ASP A 126 -0.06 -22.02 10.10
C ASP A 126 -1.05 -21.49 9.04
N PRO A 127 -0.57 -20.61 8.14
CA PRO A 127 -1.42 -20.06 7.10
C PRO A 127 -2.00 -21.18 6.21
N PRO A 128 -3.28 -21.08 5.79
CA PRO A 128 -3.86 -22.07 4.91
C PRO A 128 -2.99 -22.20 3.65
N LYS A 129 -2.64 -23.43 3.28
CA LYS A 129 -1.84 -23.68 2.07
C LYS A 129 -2.58 -23.06 0.89
N LYS A 130 -1.96 -22.10 0.19
CA LYS A 130 -2.51 -21.55 -1.06
C LYS A 130 -2.82 -22.73 -1.98
N ALA A 131 -4.07 -22.79 -2.47
CA ALA A 131 -4.43 -23.78 -3.47
C ALA A 131 -3.47 -23.62 -4.67
N PRO A 132 -3.00 -24.73 -5.28
CA PRO A 132 -2.21 -24.65 -6.49
C PRO A 132 -2.95 -23.82 -7.53
N PRO A 133 -2.26 -22.99 -8.34
CA PRO A 133 -2.91 -22.30 -9.44
C PRO A 133 -3.62 -23.33 -10.32
N PRO A 134 -4.80 -22.99 -10.87
CA PRO A 134 -5.50 -23.88 -11.78
C PRO A 134 -4.55 -24.25 -12.94
N PRO A 135 -4.61 -25.49 -13.46
CA PRO A 135 -3.83 -25.87 -14.63
C PRO A 135 -4.05 -24.85 -15.74
N ALA A 136 -2.97 -24.35 -16.34
CA ALA A 136 -3.09 -23.54 -17.54
C ALA A 136 -3.80 -24.40 -18.60
N ASP A 137 -4.88 -23.88 -19.19
CA ASP A 137 -5.58 -24.54 -20.31
C ASP A 137 -4.54 -24.87 -21.38
N ALA A 138 -4.18 -26.15 -21.46
CA ALA A 138 -3.40 -26.67 -22.57
C ALA A 138 -4.29 -26.52 -23.80
N GLY A 139 -3.94 -25.55 -24.65
CA GLY A 139 -4.74 -25.08 -25.77
C GLY A 139 -5.43 -26.21 -26.53
N ALA A 140 -6.72 -25.99 -26.79
CA ALA A 140 -7.48 -26.81 -27.72
C ALA A 140 -6.67 -26.98 -29.03
N PRO A 141 -6.57 -28.20 -29.58
CA PRO A 141 -5.89 -28.38 -30.86
C PRO A 141 -6.61 -27.56 -31.94
N PRO A 142 -5.88 -26.99 -32.91
CA PRO A 142 -6.49 -26.21 -33.98
C PRO A 142 -7.47 -27.09 -34.74
N ALA A 143 -8.69 -26.59 -34.92
CA ALA A 143 -9.69 -27.21 -35.80
C ALA A 143 -9.10 -27.26 -37.22
N ASP A 144 -8.95 -28.48 -37.73
CA ASP A 144 -8.46 -28.77 -39.06
C ASP A 144 -9.41 -28.16 -40.09
N ALA A 145 -8.99 -27.07 -40.74
CA ALA A 145 -9.76 -26.37 -41.75
C ALA A 145 -9.35 -26.86 -43.13
N GLY A 146 -10.08 -27.86 -43.62
CA GLY A 146 -10.60 -27.96 -44.99
C GLY A 146 -9.63 -28.20 -46.16
N ALA A 147 -9.81 -29.35 -46.83
CA ALA A 147 -9.88 -29.45 -48.30
C ALA A 147 -10.61 -30.75 -48.69
N PRO A 148 -11.69 -30.67 -49.51
CA PRO A 148 -11.53 -31.08 -50.91
C PRO A 148 -12.26 -30.09 -51.86
N PRO A 149 -11.87 -29.99 -53.16
CA PRO A 149 -12.25 -31.01 -54.15
C PRO A 149 -11.21 -31.29 -55.25
N GLY A 150 -11.31 -32.48 -55.85
CA GLY A 150 -10.72 -32.86 -57.13
C GLY A 150 -11.74 -33.65 -57.92
#